data_AF-A0A9E9IDE2-F1
#
_entry.id   AF-A0A9E9IDE2-F1
#
_cell.length_a   1.000
_cell.length_b   1.000
_cell.length_c   1.000
_cell.angle_alpha   90.00
_cell.angle_beta   90.00
_cell.angle_gamma   90.00
#
_symmetry.space_group_name_H-M   'P 1'
#
loop_
_entity.id
_entity.type
_entity.pdbx_description
1 polymer ?
#
loop_
_entity_poly.entity_id
_entity_poly.type
_entity_poly.pdbx_seq_one_letter_code
_entity_poly.pdbx_strand_id
1 'polypeptide(L)'
;MNRAPVLFACLLVGCGQQQAPSVDALSANPVRLHALKERCRAGGRDGAFCAQVAQADLRRFLSGKAGPGEYQTFADLPPIPPSFDEPADDNGPGQENSP
;
A
#
# COMPACT_ATOMS: atom_id res chain seq x y z
N MET A 1 -32.33 0.80 -38.05
CA MET A 1 -31.51 1.94 -37.59
C MET A 1 -31.59 2.08 -36.07
N ASN A 2 -30.42 2.09 -35.42
CA ASN A 2 -30.10 2.76 -34.15
C ASN A 2 -30.62 2.18 -32.82
N ARG A 3 -30.15 0.99 -32.41
CA ARG A 3 -30.13 0.55 -30.99
C ARG A 3 -28.73 0.24 -30.44
N ALA A 4 -27.69 0.63 -31.17
CA ALA A 4 -26.30 0.41 -30.77
C ALA A 4 -25.72 1.44 -29.76
N PRO A 5 -26.16 2.72 -29.67
CA PRO A 5 -25.39 3.70 -28.89
C PRO A 5 -25.69 3.64 -27.39
N VAL A 6 -26.81 3.04 -26.97
CA VAL A 6 -27.23 3.03 -25.56
C VAL A 6 -26.44 2.00 -24.74
N LEU A 7 -26.08 0.86 -25.34
CA LEU A 7 -25.32 -0.20 -24.65
C LEU A 7 -23.88 0.22 -24.35
N PHE A 8 -23.31 1.12 -25.16
CA PHE A 8 -21.93 1.60 -24.96
C PHE A 8 -21.83 2.64 -23.83
N ALA A 9 -22.88 3.44 -23.60
CA ALA A 9 -22.91 4.44 -22.55
C ALA A 9 -23.01 3.82 -21.13
N CYS A 10 -23.70 2.69 -20.98
CA CYS A 10 -23.82 2.02 -19.69
C CYS A 10 -22.51 1.39 -19.18
N LEU A 11 -21.59 1.01 -20.08
CA LEU A 11 -20.29 0.45 -19.68
C LEU A 11 -19.33 1.51 -19.12
N LEU A 12 -19.51 2.79 -19.47
CA LEU A 12 -18.63 3.88 -19.03
C LEU A 12 -19.05 4.48 -17.68
N VAL A 13 -20.32 4.33 -17.27
CA VAL A 13 -20.81 4.83 -15.98
C VAL A 13 -20.37 3.92 -14.81
N GLY A 14 -20.01 2.67 -15.07
CA GLY A 14 -19.52 1.73 -14.04
C GLY A 14 -18.07 1.92 -13.60
N CYS A 15 -17.24 2.66 -14.36
CA CYS A 15 -15.81 2.83 -14.06
C CYS A 15 -15.48 4.08 -13.22
N GLY A 16 -16.47 4.91 -12.88
CA GLY A 16 -16.23 6.21 -12.21
C GLY A 16 -16.54 6.25 -10.72
N GLN A 17 -17.45 5.41 -10.24
CA GLN A 17 -17.86 5.35 -8.83
C GLN A 17 -17.29 4.09 -8.19
N GLN A 18 -15.96 3.97 -8.23
CA GLN A 18 -15.25 2.93 -7.50
C GLN A 18 -15.38 3.27 -6.01
N GLN A 19 -16.46 2.79 -5.38
CA GLN A 19 -16.63 2.80 -3.93
C GLN A 19 -15.28 2.45 -3.29
N ALA A 20 -14.82 3.28 -2.35
CA ALA A 20 -13.49 3.12 -1.77
C ALA A 20 -13.32 1.65 -1.37
N PRO A 21 -12.39 0.91 -2.01
CA PRO A 21 -12.27 -0.52 -1.78
C PRO A 21 -12.03 -0.76 -0.29
N SER A 22 -12.68 -1.77 0.28
CA SER A 22 -12.46 -2.10 1.69
C SER A 22 -10.99 -2.41 1.96
N VAL A 23 -10.57 -2.23 3.21
CA VAL A 23 -9.20 -2.53 3.66
C VAL A 23 -8.82 -3.98 3.28
N ASP A 24 -9.75 -4.92 3.42
CA ASP A 24 -9.56 -6.31 2.99
C ASP A 24 -9.29 -6.45 1.50
N ALA A 25 -10.18 -5.90 0.67
CA ALA A 25 -10.06 -5.98 -0.78
C ALA A 25 -8.77 -5.31 -1.27
N LEU A 26 -8.36 -4.23 -0.61
CA LEU A 26 -7.15 -3.50 -0.96
C LEU A 26 -5.87 -4.24 -0.50
N SER A 27 -5.86 -4.83 0.69
CA SER A 27 -4.73 -5.62 1.21
C SER A 27 -4.47 -6.89 0.39
N ALA A 28 -5.50 -7.41 -0.28
CA ALA A 28 -5.39 -8.56 -1.18
C ALA A 28 -4.80 -8.22 -2.56
N ASN A 29 -4.72 -6.93 -2.95
CA ASN A 29 -4.25 -6.52 -4.27
C ASN A 29 -3.04 -5.57 -4.18
N PRO A 30 -1.80 -6.11 -4.23
CA PRO A 30 -0.58 -5.31 -4.04
C PRO A 30 -0.39 -4.24 -5.12
N VAL A 31 -0.67 -4.55 -6.38
CA VAL A 31 -0.49 -3.62 -7.51
C VAL A 31 -1.39 -2.39 -7.36
N ARG A 32 -2.67 -2.61 -7.01
CA ARG A 32 -3.62 -1.52 -6.80
C ARG A 32 -3.28 -0.69 -5.55
N LEU A 33 -2.85 -1.35 -4.48
CA LEU A 33 -2.43 -0.71 -3.24
C LEU A 33 -1.20 0.18 -3.46
N HIS A 34 -0.18 -0.31 -4.18
CA HIS A 34 1.00 0.47 -4.55
C HIS A 34 0.63 1.74 -5.32
N ALA A 35 -0.20 1.61 -6.36
CA ALA A 35 -0.62 2.76 -7.17
C ALA A 35 -1.42 3.82 -6.38
N LEU A 36 -2.12 3.41 -5.31
CA LEU A 36 -2.82 4.33 -4.41
C LEU A 36 -1.88 4.99 -3.39
N LYS A 37 -0.86 4.27 -2.91
CA LYS A 37 0.19 4.83 -2.04
C LYS A 37 0.93 5.97 -2.75
N GLU A 38 1.31 5.79 -4.01
CA GLU A 38 1.93 6.85 -4.82
C GLU A 38 1.03 8.07 -4.96
N ARG A 39 -0.27 7.84 -5.13
CA ARG A 39 -1.26 8.92 -5.27
C ARG A 39 -1.45 9.71 -3.97
N CYS A 40 -1.37 9.02 -2.83
CA CYS A 40 -1.38 9.65 -1.51
C CYS A 40 -0.11 10.44 -1.23
N ARG A 41 1.06 9.93 -1.64
CA ARG A 41 2.35 10.67 -1.57
C ARG A 41 2.33 11.93 -2.42
N ALA A 42 1.70 11.87 -3.59
CA ALA A 42 1.52 13.01 -4.49
C ALA A 42 0.47 14.04 -4.01
N GLY A 43 -0.19 13.82 -2.86
CA GLY A 43 -1.19 14.75 -2.31
C GLY A 43 -2.53 14.79 -3.06
N GLY A 44 -2.82 13.80 -3.91
CA GLY A 44 -4.00 13.83 -4.80
C GLY A 44 -5.31 13.32 -4.18
N ARG A 45 -5.36 13.03 -2.88
CA ARG A 45 -6.51 12.38 -2.20
C ARG A 45 -6.70 12.95 -0.79
N ASP A 46 -7.91 12.79 -0.25
CA ASP A 46 -8.23 13.19 1.12
C ASP A 46 -7.48 12.34 2.17
N GLY A 47 -7.25 12.93 3.35
CA GLY A 47 -6.48 12.29 4.42
C GLY A 47 -7.12 11.02 4.99
N ALA A 48 -8.46 10.94 5.03
CA ALA A 48 -9.17 9.76 5.53
C ALA A 48 -8.99 8.56 4.58
N PHE A 49 -9.03 8.81 3.28
CA PHE A 49 -8.73 7.82 2.25
C PHE A 49 -7.27 7.36 2.35
N CYS A 50 -6.32 8.28 2.51
CA CYS A 50 -4.91 7.89 2.65
C CYS A 50 -4.64 7.11 3.94
N ALA A 51 -5.37 7.39 5.03
CA ALA A 51 -5.34 6.57 6.24
C ALA A 51 -5.87 5.15 5.99
N GLN A 52 -6.94 4.98 5.21
CA GLN A 52 -7.46 3.67 4.82
C GLN A 52 -6.45 2.88 3.95
N VAL A 53 -5.78 3.56 3.02
CA VAL A 53 -4.71 2.97 2.19
C VAL A 53 -3.55 2.50 3.09
N ALA A 54 -3.12 3.33 4.05
CA ALA A 54 -2.08 2.95 5.01
C ALA A 54 -2.49 1.77 5.89
N GLN A 55 -3.76 1.70 6.31
CA GLN A 55 -4.27 0.55 7.07
C GLN A 55 -4.27 -0.74 6.24
N ALA A 56 -4.60 -0.68 4.95
CA ALA A 56 -4.53 -1.83 4.05
C ALA A 56 -3.10 -2.32 3.85
N ASP A 57 -2.14 -1.40 3.75
CA ASP A 57 -0.70 -1.68 3.68
C ASP A 57 -0.21 -2.38 4.94
N LEU A 58 -0.53 -1.85 6.12
CA LEU A 58 -0.19 -2.47 7.40
C LEU A 58 -0.80 -3.88 7.53
N ARG A 59 -2.08 -4.05 7.20
CA ARG A 59 -2.74 -5.37 7.24
C ARG A 59 -2.04 -6.36 6.34
N ARG A 60 -1.66 -5.95 5.13
CA ARG A 60 -0.94 -6.81 4.19
C ARG A 60 0.42 -7.20 4.74
N PHE A 61 1.19 -6.23 5.23
CA PHE A 61 2.49 -6.45 5.84
C PHE A 61 2.42 -7.50 6.97
N LEU A 62 1.48 -7.32 7.90
CA LEU A 62 1.29 -8.25 9.03
C LEU A 62 0.71 -9.62 8.63
N SER A 63 0.18 -9.77 7.42
CA SER A 63 -0.40 -11.04 6.97
C SER A 63 0.64 -12.08 6.55
N GLY A 64 1.90 -11.69 6.36
CA GLY A 64 2.95 -12.57 5.86
C GLY A 64 2.74 -13.05 4.42
N LYS A 65 1.74 -12.53 3.69
CA LYS A 65 1.44 -12.87 2.28
C LYS A 65 2.32 -12.10 1.29
N ALA A 66 3.41 -11.50 1.76
CA ALA A 66 4.36 -10.82 0.90
C ALA A 66 5.23 -11.86 0.17
N GLY A 67 5.32 -11.74 -1.15
CA GLY A 67 6.05 -12.68 -2.00
C GLY A 67 7.34 -12.08 -2.56
N PRO A 68 8.31 -12.90 -2.99
CA PRO A 68 9.56 -12.42 -3.59
C PRO A 68 9.34 -11.60 -4.87
N GLY A 69 8.16 -11.70 -5.50
CA GLY A 69 7.80 -10.92 -6.67
C GLY A 69 7.15 -9.55 -6.37
N GLU A 70 7.05 -9.15 -5.10
CA GLU A 70 6.36 -7.92 -4.70
C GLU A 70 7.22 -6.66 -4.84
N TYR A 71 8.53 -6.79 -4.61
CA TYR A 71 9.49 -5.70 -4.78
C TYR A 71 10.47 -6.10 -5.87
N GLN A 72 10.20 -5.67 -7.11
CA GLN A 72 11.00 -6.05 -8.27
C GLN A 72 12.16 -5.09 -8.53
N THR A 73 11.98 -3.82 -8.16
CA THR A 73 12.99 -2.78 -8.30
C THR A 73 13.30 -2.13 -6.96
N PHE A 74 14.48 -1.52 -6.86
CA PHE A 74 14.86 -0.74 -5.66
C PHE A 74 13.88 0.39 -5.35
N ALA A 75 13.25 0.98 -6.38
CA ALA A 75 12.27 2.05 -6.19
C ALA A 75 10.97 1.55 -5.54
N ASP A 76 10.69 0.25 -5.63
CA ASP A 76 9.48 -0.35 -5.05
C ASP A 76 9.65 -0.63 -3.54
N LEU A 77 10.91 -0.69 -3.04
CA LEU A 77 11.18 -1.01 -1.64
C LEU A 77 10.64 0.08 -0.70
N PRO A 78 10.07 -0.31 0.47
CA PRO A 78 9.70 0.66 1.48
C PRO A 78 10.93 1.45 1.95
N PRO A 79 10.80 2.76 2.23
CA PRO A 79 11.90 3.56 2.74
C PRO A 79 12.36 2.99 4.09
N ILE A 80 13.68 3.02 4.31
CA ILE A 80 14.26 2.61 5.59
C ILE A 80 13.78 3.59 6.67
N PRO A 81 13.19 3.10 7.79
CA PRO A 81 12.78 3.97 8.87
C PRO A 81 14.01 4.61 9.53
N PRO A 82 13.92 5.88 9.98
CA PRO A 82 15.06 6.59 10.57
C PRO A 82 15.61 5.89 11.82
N SER A 83 14.76 5.15 12.54
CA SER A 83 15.15 4.33 13.69
C SER A 83 16.06 3.15 13.36
N PHE A 84 16.29 2.86 12.07
CA PHE A 84 17.16 1.76 11.64
C PHE A 84 18.64 2.13 11.73
N ASP A 85 18.97 3.41 11.49
CA ASP A 85 20.36 3.90 11.51
C ASP A 85 20.79 4.40 12.91
N GLU A 86 19.87 4.47 13.87
CA GLU A 86 20.22 4.88 15.22
C GLU A 86 21.05 3.78 15.89
N PRO A 87 22.26 4.09 16.41
CA PRO A 87 22.99 3.13 17.22
C PRO A 87 22.11 2.74 18.40
N ALA A 88 22.00 1.44 18.67
CA ALA A 88 21.42 0.99 19.93
C ALA A 88 22.27 1.62 21.02
N ASP A 89 21.67 2.52 21.82
CA ASP A 89 22.36 3.12 22.95
C ASP A 89 22.95 1.99 23.81
N ASP A 90 24.28 1.86 23.80
CA ASP A 90 25.08 0.92 24.59
C ASP A 90 25.10 1.32 26.07
N ASN A 91 23.94 1.61 26.64
CA ASN A 91 23.75 2.02 28.03
C ASN A 91 22.85 1.05 28.81
N GLY A 92 22.82 -0.23 28.40
CA GLY A 92 22.32 -1.34 29.22
C GLY A 92 23.45 -2.32 29.53
N PRO A 93 23.57 -2.89 30.75
CA PRO A 93 24.68 -3.75 31.12
C PRO A 93 24.50 -5.12 30.46
N GLY A 94 24.87 -5.23 29.19
CA GLY A 94 25.00 -6.47 28.44
C GLY A 94 26.48 -6.84 28.32
N GLN A 95 27.15 -7.10 29.45
CA GLN A 95 28.44 -7.79 29.40
C GLN A 95 28.20 -9.23 28.93
N GLU A 96 28.30 -9.44 27.62
CA GLU A 96 28.48 -10.78 27.06
C GLU A 96 29.92 -11.22 27.34
N ASN A 97 30.14 -11.79 28.52
CA ASN A 97 31.33 -12.60 28.78
C ASN A 97 31.21 -13.87 27.94
N SER A 98 31.88 -13.89 26.79
CA SER A 98 32.09 -15.11 26.01
C SER A 98 33.51 -15.64 26.29
N PRO A 99 33.65 -16.95 26.60
CA PRO A 99 34.91 -17.57 27.04
C PRO A 99 36.00 -17.68 25.97
#